data_AF-A0AAX4NY66-F1
#
_entry.id   AF-A0AAX4NY66-F1
#
_cell.length_a   1.000
_cell.length_b   1.000
_cell.length_c   1.000
_cell.angle_alpha   90.00
_cell.angle_beta   90.00
_cell.angle_gamma   90.00
#
_symmetry.space_group_name_H-M   'P 1'
#
loop_
_entity.id
_entity.type
_entity.pdbx_description
1 polymer ?
#
loop_
_entity_poly.entity_id
_entity_poly.type
_entity_poly.pdbx_seq_one_letter_code
_entity_poly.pdbx_strand_id
1 'polypeptide(L)'
;MGSTALRHTEAGQGKDGAAPLDLDRLADLLSEQIAQAQAPSLFSPRDGRGGIKPPDQRHRLSAAELRGRAREALLGREQEFRDYVARATDLGRRSVGRCALLGLRAYCYLSKAKDKDDDGEGGNEGAAEQALRDGRAAVAFAPQVKSGKAHPLAAALRARALAAHGSALEHLGDYPAAAVDLLDASSLLPDHAEHTDARDRIASKLSPAQRAAVEKGGSRGLREWIAEQKELALPEHQRRRPKYYYYYEWMRSRIAERFPDLPPAVTDKLLTTDADELDLLLQYPEAIEGQVREYLQVLAEKGAEYLETYETPRLSWDEVRALGLEQAAGGEGGENTRRALVGGGGGGGLTAGERAGNPAQAELRVDPDAERDEAEAAGARELLRQSLGPGGAGNKLLRGGGEATGGGGEGEGARRSGRQRAILGGGGVVGVVGDDEEEEEDLDGVD
;
A
#
# COMPACT_ATOMS: atom_id res chain seq x y z
N MET A 1 -22.97 -19.14 24.12
CA MET A 1 -21.58 -19.48 24.49
C MET A 1 -21.25 -20.85 23.91
N GLY A 2 -20.77 -20.89 22.66
CA GLY A 2 -20.38 -22.12 21.98
C GLY A 2 -18.90 -22.04 21.64
N SER A 3 -18.08 -22.82 22.34
CA SER A 3 -16.64 -22.94 22.11
C SER A 3 -16.41 -23.73 20.82
N THR A 4 -16.17 -23.05 19.72
CA THR A 4 -15.75 -23.67 18.46
C THR A 4 -14.26 -23.97 18.55
N ALA A 5 -13.91 -25.00 19.34
CA ALA A 5 -12.57 -25.54 19.33
C ALA A 5 -12.21 -25.95 17.90
N LEU A 6 -11.10 -25.43 17.38
CA LEU A 6 -10.41 -25.95 16.21
C LEU A 6 -10.18 -27.45 16.43
N ARG A 7 -11.13 -28.27 15.96
CA ARG A 7 -10.91 -29.71 15.83
C ARG A 7 -9.77 -29.84 14.85
N HIS A 8 -8.59 -30.19 15.37
CA HIS A 8 -7.57 -30.85 14.58
C HIS A 8 -8.26 -32.02 13.90
N THR A 9 -8.58 -31.84 12.62
CA THR A 9 -8.97 -32.94 11.76
C THR A 9 -7.78 -33.87 11.77
N GLU A 10 -7.91 -35.00 12.45
CA GLU A 10 -7.10 -36.19 12.23
C GLU A 10 -7.28 -36.56 10.76
N ALA A 11 -6.47 -35.92 9.91
CA ALA A 11 -6.36 -36.25 8.51
C ALA A 11 -5.91 -37.71 8.46
N GLY A 12 -6.69 -38.51 7.73
CA GLY A 12 -6.58 -39.95 7.70
C GLY A 12 -5.13 -40.41 7.53
N GLN A 13 -4.78 -41.41 8.32
CA GLN A 13 -3.55 -42.19 8.19
C GLN A 13 -3.53 -42.85 6.80
N GLY A 14 -3.07 -42.09 5.80
CA GLY A 14 -2.65 -42.62 4.51
C GLY A 14 -1.50 -43.59 4.74
N LYS A 15 -1.64 -44.79 4.19
CA LYS A 15 -0.85 -46.00 4.44
C LYS A 15 0.61 -45.98 3.98
N ASP A 16 1.16 -44.83 3.59
CA ASP A 16 2.57 -44.72 3.19
C ASP A 16 3.36 -44.06 4.31
N GLY A 17 3.99 -44.90 5.14
CA GLY A 17 4.70 -44.55 6.37
C GLY A 17 6.00 -43.77 6.17
N ALA A 18 5.93 -42.59 5.56
CA ALA A 18 6.99 -41.61 5.65
C ALA A 18 7.03 -41.08 7.10
N ALA A 19 8.14 -41.32 7.81
CA ALA A 19 8.35 -40.76 9.14
C ALA A 19 8.17 -39.22 9.07
N PRO A 20 7.47 -38.61 10.05
CA PRO A 20 7.30 -37.16 10.08
C PRO A 20 8.66 -36.48 10.04
N LEU A 21 8.79 -35.42 9.23
CA LEU A 21 10.04 -34.65 9.13
C LEU A 21 10.42 -34.14 10.52
N ASP A 22 11.56 -34.58 11.04
CA ASP A 22 12.12 -34.02 12.27
C ASP A 22 12.48 -32.53 12.06
N LEU A 23 12.68 -31.81 13.17
CA LEU A 23 12.94 -30.37 13.15
C LEU A 23 14.22 -30.03 12.36
N ASP A 24 15.26 -30.84 12.49
CA ASP A 24 16.55 -30.57 11.84
C ASP A 24 16.44 -30.74 10.32
N ARG A 25 15.75 -31.79 9.85
CA ARG A 25 15.45 -32.00 8.42
C ARG A 25 14.55 -30.92 7.85
N LEU A 26 13.57 -30.44 8.63
CA LEU A 26 12.69 -29.36 8.21
C LEU A 26 13.47 -28.05 8.07
N ALA A 27 14.34 -27.74 9.03
CA ALA A 27 15.23 -26.57 8.98
C ALA A 27 16.21 -26.65 7.80
N ASP A 28 16.79 -27.83 7.54
CA ASP A 28 17.64 -28.08 6.37
C ASP A 28 16.90 -27.80 5.07
N LEU A 29 15.76 -28.45 4.87
CA LEU A 29 14.96 -28.30 3.65
C LEU A 29 14.58 -26.84 3.40
N LEU A 30 14.09 -26.14 4.42
CA LEU A 30 13.61 -24.77 4.26
C LEU A 30 14.75 -23.76 4.10
N SER A 31 15.86 -23.93 4.82
CA SER A 31 17.04 -23.07 4.65
C SER A 31 17.69 -23.25 3.27
N GLU A 32 17.73 -24.49 2.74
CA GLU A 32 18.15 -24.75 1.36
C GLU A 32 17.22 -24.10 0.34
N GLN A 33 15.90 -24.20 0.53
CA GLN A 33 14.94 -23.53 -0.36
C GLN A 33 15.09 -22.01 -0.32
N ILE A 34 15.33 -21.41 0.85
CA ILE A 34 15.65 -19.97 0.97
C ILE A 34 16.93 -19.65 0.20
N ALA A 35 18.00 -20.44 0.41
CA ALA A 35 19.29 -20.23 -0.24
C ALA A 35 19.20 -20.32 -1.77
N GLN A 36 18.45 -21.29 -2.29
CA GLN A 36 18.18 -21.43 -3.72
C GLN A 36 17.34 -20.27 -4.26
N ALA A 37 16.31 -19.85 -3.53
CA ALA A 37 15.41 -18.79 -3.97
C ALA A 37 16.09 -17.42 -4.04
N GLN A 38 17.07 -17.15 -3.16
CA GLN A 38 17.84 -15.91 -3.15
C GLN A 38 19.11 -15.95 -4.01
N ALA A 39 19.47 -17.11 -4.58
CA ALA A 39 20.61 -17.22 -5.48
C ALA A 39 20.38 -16.36 -6.74
N PRO A 40 21.43 -15.73 -7.30
CA PRO A 40 21.29 -14.87 -8.48
C PRO A 40 20.55 -15.56 -9.62
N SER A 41 19.55 -14.88 -10.18
CA SER A 41 18.88 -15.32 -11.40
C SER A 41 19.81 -15.19 -12.60
N LEU A 42 19.66 -16.09 -13.58
CA LEU A 42 20.39 -16.00 -14.85
C LEU A 42 19.97 -14.77 -15.67
N PHE A 43 18.75 -14.27 -15.45
CA PHE A 43 18.16 -13.17 -16.22
C PHE A 43 18.26 -11.81 -15.53
N SER A 44 18.48 -11.79 -14.21
CA SER A 44 18.62 -10.56 -13.42
C SER A 44 19.48 -10.85 -12.19
N PRO A 45 20.73 -10.36 -12.12
CA PRO A 45 21.55 -10.51 -10.92
C PRO A 45 20.94 -9.82 -9.69
N ARG A 46 20.04 -8.85 -9.92
CA ARG A 46 19.32 -8.09 -8.87
C ARG A 46 18.17 -8.89 -8.27
N ASP A 47 17.63 -9.87 -8.99
CA ASP A 47 16.52 -10.71 -8.53
C ASP A 47 17.00 -12.14 -8.27
N GLY A 48 16.58 -12.71 -7.14
CA GLY A 48 16.85 -14.13 -6.87
C GLY A 48 16.04 -15.03 -7.81
N ARG A 49 16.52 -16.26 -8.05
CA ARG A 49 15.84 -17.27 -8.89
C ARG A 49 14.39 -17.54 -8.48
N GLY A 50 14.09 -17.39 -7.20
CA GLY A 50 12.75 -17.58 -6.64
C GLY A 50 11.90 -16.32 -6.58
N GLY A 51 12.36 -15.18 -7.13
CA GLY A 51 11.73 -13.86 -6.93
C GLY A 51 11.92 -13.32 -5.50
N ILE A 52 12.87 -13.87 -4.76
CA ILE A 52 13.28 -13.39 -3.44
C ILE A 52 14.58 -12.60 -3.64
N LYS A 53 14.57 -11.31 -3.32
CA LYS A 53 15.77 -10.48 -3.46
C LYS A 53 16.88 -10.97 -2.52
N PRO A 54 18.15 -11.01 -3.00
CA PRO A 54 19.27 -11.34 -2.15
C PRO A 54 19.42 -10.27 -1.04
N PRO A 55 19.80 -10.68 0.17
CA PRO A 55 20.11 -9.75 1.25
C PRO A 55 21.39 -8.97 0.93
N ASP A 56 21.59 -7.83 1.60
CA ASP A 56 22.87 -7.10 1.56
C ASP A 56 24.01 -8.04 2.01
N GLN A 57 25.15 -7.99 1.31
CA GLN A 57 26.31 -8.82 1.60
C GLN A 57 26.82 -8.65 3.03
N ARG A 58 26.68 -7.45 3.62
CA ARG A 58 27.14 -7.16 4.99
C ARG A 58 26.37 -7.94 6.05
N HIS A 59 25.08 -8.18 5.80
CA HIS A 59 24.19 -8.81 6.79
C HIS A 59 23.86 -10.26 6.43
N ARG A 60 24.19 -10.69 5.20
CA ARG A 60 23.88 -12.03 4.67
C ARG A 60 24.28 -13.15 5.63
N LEU A 61 23.30 -14.00 5.95
CA LEU A 61 23.52 -15.22 6.70
C LEU A 61 24.31 -16.24 5.85
N SER A 62 25.33 -16.86 6.43
CA SER A 62 25.94 -18.06 5.88
C SER A 62 24.94 -19.22 5.85
N ALA A 63 25.23 -20.29 5.10
CA ALA A 63 24.35 -21.45 5.03
C ALA A 63 24.14 -22.11 6.41
N ALA A 64 25.21 -22.20 7.21
CA ALA A 64 25.15 -22.77 8.55
C ALA A 64 24.36 -21.88 9.52
N GLU A 65 24.56 -20.55 9.50
CA GLU A 65 23.78 -19.63 10.33
C GLU A 65 22.30 -19.61 9.92
N LEU A 66 22.00 -19.62 8.61
CA LEU A 66 20.63 -19.65 8.11
C LEU A 66 19.91 -20.92 8.58
N ARG A 67 20.57 -22.07 8.52
CA ARG A 67 20.04 -23.34 9.07
C ARG A 67 19.79 -23.23 10.57
N GLY A 68 20.77 -22.74 11.34
CA GLY A 68 20.66 -22.60 12.80
C GLY A 68 19.49 -21.71 13.20
N ARG A 69 19.36 -20.53 12.58
CA ARG A 69 18.27 -19.60 12.86
C ARG A 69 16.92 -20.05 12.31
N ALA A 70 16.91 -20.78 11.19
CA ALA A 70 15.67 -21.41 10.70
C ALA A 70 15.17 -22.44 11.72
N ARG A 71 16.06 -23.23 12.30
CA ARG A 71 15.74 -24.18 13.38
C ARG A 71 15.13 -23.48 14.59
N GLU A 72 15.73 -22.38 15.05
CA GLU A 72 15.18 -21.56 16.14
C GLU A 72 13.79 -21.00 15.81
N ALA A 73 13.63 -20.45 14.61
CA ALA A 73 12.37 -19.85 14.16
C ALA A 73 11.24 -20.87 13.96
N LEU A 74 11.59 -22.15 13.78
CA LEU A 74 10.66 -23.27 13.63
C LEU A 74 10.27 -23.90 14.97
N LEU A 75 10.99 -23.63 16.06
CA LEU A 75 10.72 -24.23 17.36
C LEU A 75 9.32 -23.84 17.85
N GLY A 76 8.47 -24.82 18.16
CA GLY A 76 7.07 -24.62 18.53
C GLY A 76 6.13 -24.34 17.34
N ARG A 77 6.65 -24.33 16.11
CA ARG A 77 5.91 -24.08 14.85
C ARG A 77 6.09 -25.21 13.83
N GLU A 78 6.62 -26.35 14.27
CA GLU A 78 7.08 -27.41 13.39
C GLU A 78 5.94 -27.98 12.56
N GLN A 79 4.79 -28.24 13.20
CA GLN A 79 3.64 -28.84 12.52
C GLN A 79 3.11 -27.97 11.40
N GLU A 80 3.03 -26.67 11.60
CA GLU A 80 2.54 -25.73 10.59
C GLU A 80 3.43 -25.72 9.34
N PHE A 81 4.76 -25.67 9.53
CA PHE A 81 5.69 -25.70 8.42
C PHE A 81 5.73 -27.07 7.73
N ARG A 82 5.49 -28.16 8.47
CA ARG A 82 5.25 -29.49 7.86
C ARG A 82 4.02 -29.47 6.97
N ASP A 83 2.93 -28.84 7.39
CA ASP A 83 1.71 -28.74 6.58
C ASP A 83 1.96 -27.91 5.30
N TYR A 84 2.80 -26.86 5.37
CA TYR A 84 3.24 -26.12 4.19
C TYR A 84 4.07 -26.97 3.22
N VAL A 85 5.00 -27.77 3.75
CA VAL A 85 5.81 -28.71 2.96
C VAL A 85 4.93 -29.79 2.32
N ALA A 86 4.08 -30.45 3.11
CA ALA A 86 3.18 -31.49 2.64
C ALA A 86 2.28 -30.98 1.51
N ARG A 87 1.66 -29.81 1.69
CA ARG A 87 0.82 -29.21 0.63
C ARG A 87 1.61 -28.86 -0.62
N ALA A 88 2.85 -28.37 -0.48
CA ALA A 88 3.67 -28.10 -1.66
C ALA A 88 3.95 -29.40 -2.43
N THR A 89 4.29 -30.47 -1.72
CA THR A 89 4.49 -31.81 -2.29
C THR A 89 3.23 -32.35 -2.95
N ASP A 90 2.07 -32.25 -2.32
CA ASP A 90 0.77 -32.69 -2.88
C ASP A 90 0.42 -31.95 -4.18
N LEU A 91 0.82 -30.69 -4.28
CA LEU A 91 0.65 -29.87 -5.49
C LEU A 91 1.76 -30.09 -6.53
N GLY A 92 2.66 -31.05 -6.32
CA GLY A 92 3.81 -31.31 -7.20
C GLY A 92 4.83 -30.16 -7.25
N ARG A 93 4.81 -29.26 -6.26
CA ARG A 93 5.70 -28.10 -6.18
C ARG A 93 7.00 -28.48 -5.48
N ARG A 94 8.11 -27.95 -5.99
CA ARG A 94 9.44 -28.11 -5.39
C ARG A 94 9.70 -27.17 -4.22
N SER A 95 8.77 -26.26 -3.89
CA SER A 95 8.95 -25.26 -2.84
C SER A 95 7.63 -24.89 -2.17
N VAL A 96 7.72 -24.57 -0.87
CA VAL A 96 6.61 -24.13 0.00
C VAL A 96 6.01 -22.77 -0.37
N GLY A 97 6.63 -22.06 -1.32
CA GLY A 97 6.15 -20.79 -1.84
C GLY A 97 6.76 -19.58 -1.15
N ARG A 98 6.71 -18.43 -1.85
CA ARG A 98 7.44 -17.20 -1.45
C ARG A 98 7.01 -16.67 -0.08
N CYS A 99 5.72 -16.65 0.21
CA CYS A 99 5.19 -16.14 1.48
C CYS A 99 5.81 -16.86 2.69
N ALA A 100 5.80 -18.20 2.69
CA ALA A 100 6.35 -19.00 3.78
C ALA A 100 7.88 -18.84 3.91
N LEU A 101 8.60 -18.87 2.77
CA LEU A 101 10.05 -18.69 2.77
C LEU A 101 10.48 -17.29 3.26
N LEU A 102 9.80 -16.24 2.81
CA LEU A 102 10.08 -14.86 3.23
C LEU A 102 9.73 -14.64 4.69
N GLY A 103 8.61 -15.18 5.18
CA GLY A 103 8.24 -15.10 6.59
C GLY A 103 9.27 -15.80 7.49
N LEU A 104 9.72 -17.00 7.12
CA LEU A 104 10.78 -17.70 7.85
C LEU A 104 12.11 -16.94 7.80
N ARG A 105 12.49 -16.42 6.63
CA ARG A 105 13.71 -15.63 6.46
C ARG A 105 13.67 -14.34 7.30
N ALA A 106 12.52 -13.68 7.38
CA ALA A 106 12.32 -12.52 8.24
C ALA A 106 12.61 -12.86 9.71
N TYR A 107 12.10 -13.99 10.22
CA TYR A 107 12.43 -14.43 11.58
C TYR A 107 13.92 -14.78 11.75
N CYS A 108 14.57 -15.35 10.73
CA CYS A 108 16.02 -15.62 10.80
C CYS A 108 16.83 -14.32 10.94
N TYR A 109 16.52 -13.30 10.15
CA TYR A 109 17.18 -12.00 10.25
C TYR A 109 16.81 -11.25 11.53
N LEU A 110 15.58 -11.40 12.02
CA LEU A 110 15.17 -10.84 13.29
C LEU A 110 15.87 -11.50 14.48
N SER A 111 16.11 -12.81 14.42
CA SER A 111 16.97 -13.51 15.39
C SER A 111 18.37 -12.89 15.36
N LYS A 112 18.97 -12.71 14.17
CA LYS A 112 20.29 -12.03 14.03
C LYS A 112 20.33 -10.62 14.57
N ALA A 113 19.26 -9.85 14.39
CA ALA A 113 19.17 -8.49 14.91
C ALA A 113 19.13 -8.41 16.44
N LYS A 114 18.67 -9.49 17.10
CA LYS A 114 18.58 -9.59 18.57
C LYS A 114 19.86 -10.07 19.23
N ASP A 115 20.76 -10.71 18.48
CA ASP A 115 22.08 -11.03 18.99
C ASP A 115 22.75 -9.71 19.41
N LYS A 116 23.27 -9.69 20.63
CA LYS A 116 24.10 -8.58 21.08
C LYS A 116 25.45 -8.74 20.40
N ASP A 117 25.90 -7.71 19.69
CA ASP A 117 27.28 -7.68 19.22
C ASP A 117 28.20 -7.73 20.46
N ASP A 118 29.30 -8.48 20.37
CA ASP A 118 30.27 -8.67 21.46
C ASP A 118 30.85 -7.33 21.96
N ASP A 119 30.77 -6.28 21.16
CA ASP A 119 31.25 -4.93 21.46
C ASP A 119 30.22 -4.05 22.20
N GLY A 120 29.01 -4.55 22.48
CA GLY A 120 28.02 -3.89 23.32
C GLY A 120 27.38 -2.61 22.76
N GLU A 121 27.81 -2.11 21.61
CA GLU A 121 27.26 -0.94 20.93
C GLU A 121 26.58 -1.31 19.60
N GLY A 122 25.25 -1.28 19.63
CA GLY A 122 24.39 -1.36 18.44
C GLY A 122 23.97 -2.79 18.09
N GLY A 123 22.67 -3.08 18.17
CA GLY A 123 22.14 -4.29 17.53
C GLY A 123 22.37 -4.25 16.01
N ASN A 124 22.30 -5.40 15.35
CA ASN A 124 22.52 -5.48 13.91
C ASN A 124 21.36 -4.85 13.12
N GLU A 125 21.31 -3.51 13.05
CA GLU A 125 20.23 -2.72 12.47
C GLU A 125 19.96 -3.12 11.02
N GLY A 126 21.01 -3.41 10.24
CA GLY A 126 20.85 -3.90 8.88
C GLY A 126 20.20 -5.29 8.78
N ALA A 127 20.36 -6.16 9.79
CA ALA A 127 19.58 -7.39 9.89
C ALA A 127 18.11 -7.10 10.23
N ALA A 128 17.82 -6.14 11.10
CA ALA A 128 16.45 -5.72 11.40
C ALA A 128 15.74 -5.13 10.17
N GLU A 129 16.42 -4.28 9.39
CA GLU A 129 15.91 -3.77 8.13
C GLU A 129 15.64 -4.89 7.11
N GLN A 130 16.55 -5.87 7.02
CA GLN A 130 16.35 -7.02 6.14
C GLN A 130 15.14 -7.85 6.57
N ALA A 131 14.96 -8.06 7.89
CA ALA A 131 13.77 -8.71 8.45
C ALA A 131 12.49 -7.94 8.09
N LEU A 132 12.52 -6.60 8.17
CA LEU A 132 11.39 -5.75 7.78
C LEU A 132 11.04 -5.89 6.30
N ARG A 133 12.05 -5.84 5.40
CA ARG A 133 11.86 -6.01 3.95
C ARG A 133 11.25 -7.38 3.64
N ASP A 134 11.73 -8.43 4.31
CA ASP A 134 11.26 -9.79 4.12
C ASP A 134 9.84 -9.99 4.66
N GLY A 135 9.53 -9.45 5.84
CA GLY A 135 8.19 -9.44 6.40
C GLY A 135 7.20 -8.72 5.49
N ARG A 136 7.57 -7.53 4.99
CA ARG A 136 6.72 -6.77 4.05
C ARG A 136 6.48 -7.53 2.75
N ALA A 137 7.52 -8.17 2.21
CA ALA A 137 7.39 -8.99 1.02
C ALA A 137 6.55 -10.25 1.29
N ALA A 138 6.70 -10.90 2.45
CA ALA A 138 5.85 -12.02 2.86
C ALA A 138 4.37 -11.60 2.90
N VAL A 139 4.07 -10.44 3.47
CA VAL A 139 2.72 -9.85 3.48
C VAL A 139 2.25 -9.62 2.04
N ALA A 140 3.07 -9.03 1.15
CA ALA A 140 2.66 -8.80 -0.24
C ALA A 140 2.34 -10.10 -1.00
N PHE A 141 3.07 -11.19 -0.75
CA PHE A 141 2.84 -12.49 -1.38
C PHE A 141 1.82 -13.39 -0.65
N ALA A 142 1.37 -12.99 0.53
CA ALA A 142 0.40 -13.76 1.28
C ALA A 142 -0.97 -13.75 0.58
N PRO A 143 -1.72 -14.86 0.62
CA PRO A 143 -3.04 -14.92 0.02
C PRO A 143 -3.96 -13.90 0.66
N GLN A 144 -4.75 -13.22 -0.16
CA GLN A 144 -5.75 -12.27 0.31
C GLN A 144 -6.93 -13.04 0.91
N VAL A 145 -7.16 -12.83 2.19
CA VAL A 145 -8.22 -13.48 2.97
C VAL A 145 -9.37 -12.49 3.06
N LYS A 146 -10.38 -12.65 2.19
CA LYS A 146 -11.64 -11.91 2.34
C LYS A 146 -12.43 -12.53 3.51
N SER A 147 -13.02 -11.68 4.34
CA SER A 147 -13.83 -12.10 5.49
C SER A 147 -14.89 -13.13 5.09
N GLY A 148 -14.88 -14.31 5.73
CA GLY A 148 -15.98 -15.27 5.73
C GLY A 148 -15.78 -16.62 5.05
N LYS A 149 -14.79 -16.82 4.16
CA LYS A 149 -14.58 -18.11 3.45
C LYS A 149 -13.12 -18.44 3.10
N ALA A 150 -12.14 -17.90 3.82
CA ALA A 150 -10.75 -18.23 3.51
C ALA A 150 -10.41 -19.67 3.91
N HIS A 151 -9.65 -20.34 3.05
CA HIS A 151 -9.04 -21.63 3.38
C HIS A 151 -8.19 -21.46 4.65
N PRO A 152 -8.30 -22.35 5.66
CA PRO A 152 -7.58 -22.20 6.93
C PRO A 152 -6.07 -21.95 6.77
N LEU A 153 -5.43 -22.70 5.87
CA LEU A 153 -4.02 -22.49 5.54
C LEU A 153 -3.70 -21.10 4.93
N ALA A 154 -4.62 -20.50 4.16
CA ALA A 154 -4.41 -19.17 3.61
C ALA A 154 -4.47 -18.11 4.72
N ALA A 155 -5.42 -18.25 5.66
CA ALA A 155 -5.48 -17.43 6.86
C ALA A 155 -4.22 -17.59 7.72
N ALA A 156 -3.76 -18.83 7.92
CA ALA A 156 -2.52 -19.11 8.65
C ALA A 156 -1.29 -18.44 8.02
N LEU A 157 -1.07 -18.65 6.71
CA LEU A 157 0.04 -18.02 5.98
C LEU A 157 0.01 -16.50 6.06
N ARG A 158 -1.19 -15.90 5.91
CA ARG A 158 -1.37 -14.46 5.99
C ARG A 158 -1.09 -13.94 7.40
N ALA A 159 -1.62 -14.59 8.42
CA ALA A 159 -1.37 -14.23 9.82
C ALA A 159 0.11 -14.31 10.17
N ARG A 160 0.84 -15.34 9.68
CA ARG A 160 2.28 -15.45 9.89
C ARG A 160 3.09 -14.37 9.21
N ALA A 161 2.75 -14.04 7.97
CA ALA A 161 3.40 -12.96 7.25
C ALA A 161 3.24 -11.63 8.01
N LEU A 162 2.03 -11.36 8.50
CA LEU A 162 1.74 -10.18 9.34
C LEU A 162 2.51 -10.24 10.66
N ALA A 163 2.53 -11.38 11.35
CA ALA A 163 3.27 -11.54 12.60
C ALA A 163 4.79 -11.34 12.44
N ALA A 164 5.37 -11.83 11.34
CA ALA A 164 6.78 -11.63 11.02
C ALA A 164 7.09 -10.16 10.74
N HIS A 165 6.24 -9.49 9.95
CA HIS A 165 6.38 -8.06 9.64
C HIS A 165 6.20 -7.19 10.90
N GLY A 166 5.15 -7.44 11.68
CA GLY A 166 4.89 -6.76 12.94
C GLY A 166 6.00 -6.95 13.97
N SER A 167 6.61 -8.14 14.05
CA SER A 167 7.76 -8.38 14.94
C SER A 167 9.01 -7.61 14.52
N ALA A 168 9.23 -7.44 13.21
CA ALA A 168 10.33 -6.62 12.69
C ALA A 168 10.10 -5.13 12.98
N LEU A 169 8.88 -4.63 12.77
CA LEU A 169 8.47 -3.26 13.13
C LEU A 169 8.61 -3.00 14.64
N GLU A 170 8.19 -3.96 15.48
CA GLU A 170 8.32 -3.87 16.93
C GLU A 170 9.78 -3.72 17.35
N HIS A 171 10.69 -4.47 16.71
CA HIS A 171 12.11 -4.40 17.01
C HIS A 171 12.73 -3.05 16.59
N LEU A 172 12.28 -2.47 15.48
CA LEU A 172 12.69 -1.15 14.99
C LEU A 172 12.04 0.02 15.75
N GLY A 173 11.13 -0.25 16.69
CA GLY A 173 10.47 0.78 17.50
C GLY A 173 9.23 1.42 16.86
N ASP A 174 8.78 0.96 15.69
CA ASP A 174 7.50 1.39 15.09
C ASP A 174 6.33 0.61 15.71
N TYR A 175 6.05 0.91 16.98
CA TYR A 175 5.02 0.22 17.73
C TYR A 175 3.61 0.36 17.16
N PRO A 176 3.17 1.53 16.64
CA PRO A 176 1.85 1.66 16.04
C PRO A 176 1.68 0.77 14.80
N ALA A 177 2.65 0.76 13.89
CA ALA A 177 2.56 -0.12 12.71
C ALA A 177 2.66 -1.60 13.10
N ALA A 178 3.55 -1.94 14.05
CA ALA A 178 3.66 -3.29 14.57
C ALA A 178 2.33 -3.79 15.16
N ALA A 179 1.65 -2.95 15.96
CA ALA A 179 0.38 -3.28 16.57
C ALA A 179 -0.72 -3.56 15.53
N VAL A 180 -0.78 -2.78 14.45
CA VAL A 180 -1.72 -3.01 13.35
C VAL A 180 -1.59 -4.43 12.80
N ASP A 181 -0.37 -4.86 12.50
CA ASP A 181 -0.15 -6.17 11.89
C ASP A 181 -0.36 -7.33 12.88
N LEU A 182 0.06 -7.16 14.14
CA LEU A 182 -0.13 -8.17 15.18
C LEU A 182 -1.60 -8.33 15.58
N LEU A 183 -2.38 -7.25 15.56
CA LEU A 183 -3.83 -7.29 15.74
C LEU A 183 -4.51 -8.03 14.58
N ASP A 184 -4.16 -7.72 13.33
CA ASP A 184 -4.70 -8.43 12.17
C ASP A 184 -4.31 -9.92 12.16
N ALA A 185 -3.06 -10.25 12.53
CA ALA A 185 -2.61 -11.63 12.66
C ALA A 185 -3.43 -12.40 13.72
N SER A 186 -3.73 -11.74 14.85
CA SER A 186 -4.57 -12.29 15.91
C SER A 186 -6.03 -12.42 15.47
N SER A 187 -6.57 -11.49 14.67
CA SER A 187 -7.93 -11.62 14.12
C SER A 187 -8.07 -12.78 13.13
N LEU A 188 -7.01 -13.11 12.40
CA LEU A 188 -6.98 -14.23 11.46
C LEU A 188 -6.82 -15.59 12.17
N LEU A 189 -6.08 -15.63 13.28
CA LEU A 189 -5.88 -16.82 14.12
C LEU A 189 -6.04 -16.47 15.61
N PRO A 190 -7.27 -16.35 16.13
CA PRO A 190 -7.54 -15.87 17.49
C PRO A 190 -6.97 -16.75 18.62
N ASP A 191 -6.92 -18.06 18.40
CA ASP A 191 -6.49 -19.04 19.40
C ASP A 191 -4.98 -19.34 19.34
N HIS A 192 -4.24 -18.60 18.51
CA HIS A 192 -2.82 -18.83 18.34
C HIS A 192 -2.02 -18.11 19.44
N ALA A 193 -1.55 -18.87 20.44
CA ALA A 193 -0.87 -18.36 21.63
C ALA A 193 0.21 -17.30 21.34
N GLU A 194 1.12 -17.54 20.39
CA GLU A 194 2.17 -16.57 20.07
C GLU A 194 1.63 -15.22 19.55
N HIS A 195 0.49 -15.23 18.84
CA HIS A 195 -0.11 -14.01 18.32
C HIS A 195 -0.79 -13.24 19.45
N THR A 196 -1.46 -13.95 20.37
CA THR A 196 -2.01 -13.39 21.61
C THR A 196 -0.92 -12.75 22.46
N ASP A 197 0.17 -13.47 22.72
CA ASP A 197 1.31 -12.95 23.49
C ASP A 197 1.96 -11.73 22.82
N ALA A 198 2.10 -11.76 21.50
CA ALA A 198 2.64 -10.64 20.74
C ALA A 198 1.72 -9.42 20.77
N ARG A 199 0.40 -9.64 20.65
CA ARG A 199 -0.62 -8.59 20.77
C ARG A 199 -0.60 -7.93 22.14
N ASP A 200 -0.55 -8.74 23.20
CA ASP A 200 -0.59 -8.22 24.57
C ASP A 200 0.72 -7.49 24.90
N ARG A 201 1.85 -8.02 24.43
CA ARG A 201 3.16 -7.36 24.52
C ARG A 201 3.17 -6.01 23.79
N ILE A 202 2.70 -5.93 22.54
CA ILE A 202 2.72 -4.68 21.79
C ILE A 202 1.72 -3.66 22.37
N ALA A 203 0.57 -4.11 22.88
CA ALA A 203 -0.41 -3.23 23.53
C ALA A 203 0.19 -2.49 24.73
N SER A 204 1.10 -3.11 25.47
CA SER A 204 1.81 -2.47 26.59
C SER A 204 2.76 -1.33 26.17
N LYS A 205 3.18 -1.31 24.89
CA LYS A 205 4.08 -0.30 24.32
C LYS A 205 3.35 0.87 23.66
N LEU A 206 2.03 0.78 23.53
CA LEU A 206 1.21 1.83 22.92
C LEU A 206 0.91 2.96 23.90
N SER A 207 0.95 4.20 23.40
CA SER A 207 0.50 5.38 24.15
C SER A 207 -1.00 5.30 24.48
N PRO A 208 -1.49 6.08 25.46
CA PRO A 208 -2.92 6.10 25.80
C PRO A 208 -3.84 6.42 24.60
N ALA A 209 -3.47 7.39 23.74
CA ALA A 209 -4.25 7.75 22.55
C ALA A 209 -4.31 6.60 21.52
N GLN A 210 -3.19 5.91 21.31
CA GLN A 210 -3.13 4.73 20.43
C GLN A 210 -3.97 3.57 20.98
N ARG A 211 -3.93 3.33 22.31
CA ARG A 211 -4.78 2.32 22.95
C ARG A 211 -6.26 2.63 22.80
N ALA A 212 -6.67 3.89 23.01
CA ALA A 212 -8.05 4.32 22.77
C ALA A 212 -8.49 4.10 21.31
N ALA A 213 -7.60 4.33 20.33
CA ALA A 213 -7.88 4.04 18.93
C ALA A 213 -8.06 2.53 18.67
N VAL A 214 -7.25 1.68 19.32
CA VAL A 214 -7.41 0.21 19.28
C VAL A 214 -8.73 -0.22 19.94
N GLU A 215 -9.12 0.36 21.08
CA GLU A 215 -10.39 0.06 21.75
C GLU A 215 -11.60 0.44 20.89
N LYS A 216 -11.53 1.56 20.17
CA LYS A 216 -12.60 2.05 19.30
C LYS A 216 -12.86 1.16 18.08
N GLY A 217 -11.81 0.57 17.50
CA GLY A 217 -11.94 -0.11 16.19
C GLY A 217 -10.90 -1.16 15.87
N GLY A 218 -10.18 -1.69 16.87
CA GLY A 218 -9.10 -2.65 16.68
C GLY A 218 -7.97 -2.11 15.81
N SER A 219 -7.45 -2.96 14.92
CA SER A 219 -6.41 -2.56 13.95
C SER A 219 -6.88 -1.47 12.99
N ARG A 220 -8.18 -1.43 12.64
CA ARG A 220 -8.75 -0.38 11.79
C ARG A 220 -8.73 0.99 12.47
N GLY A 221 -9.17 1.04 13.72
CA GLY A 221 -9.16 2.29 14.50
C GLY A 221 -7.73 2.85 14.65
N LEU A 222 -6.74 1.97 14.87
CA LEU A 222 -5.34 2.38 14.92
C LEU A 222 -4.82 2.90 13.56
N ARG A 223 -5.21 2.29 12.44
CA ARG A 223 -4.87 2.80 11.09
C ARG A 223 -5.45 4.18 10.82
N GLU A 224 -6.70 4.40 11.20
CA GLU A 224 -7.38 5.69 11.08
C GLU A 224 -6.62 6.75 11.91
N TRP A 225 -6.26 6.43 13.16
CA TRP A 225 -5.44 7.32 13.99
C TRP A 225 -4.07 7.61 13.36
N ILE A 226 -3.35 6.60 12.85
CA ILE A 226 -2.05 6.81 12.16
C ILE A 226 -2.23 7.73 10.94
N ALA A 227 -3.31 7.56 10.17
CA ALA A 227 -3.59 8.41 9.02
C ALA A 227 -3.89 9.85 9.43
N GLU A 228 -4.68 10.06 10.48
CA GLU A 228 -4.97 11.39 11.04
C GLU A 228 -3.69 12.08 11.53
N GLN A 229 -2.80 11.38 12.23
CA GLN A 229 -1.53 11.96 12.67
C GLN A 229 -0.63 12.34 11.50
N LYS A 230 -0.60 11.53 10.43
CA LYS A 230 0.12 11.87 9.20
C LYS A 230 -0.45 13.11 8.54
N GLU A 231 -1.78 13.21 8.47
CA GLU A 231 -2.47 14.36 7.92
C GLU A 231 -2.18 15.65 8.71
N LEU A 232 -2.21 15.56 10.04
CA LEU A 232 -1.88 16.69 10.92
C LEU A 232 -0.40 17.11 10.83
N ALA A 233 0.50 16.18 10.53
CA ALA A 233 1.92 16.47 10.33
C ALA A 233 2.20 17.20 9.00
N LEU A 234 1.28 17.15 8.03
CA LEU A 234 1.44 17.86 6.77
C LEU A 234 1.32 19.38 6.97
N PRO A 235 2.12 20.18 6.23
CA PRO A 235 1.88 21.61 6.08
C PRO A 235 0.44 21.86 5.62
N GLU A 236 -0.16 22.96 6.06
CA GLU A 236 -1.59 23.20 5.86
C GLU A 236 -2.02 23.20 4.38
N HIS A 237 -1.22 23.79 3.49
CA HIS A 237 -1.46 23.77 2.05
C HIS A 237 -1.41 22.38 1.41
N GLN A 238 -0.86 21.38 2.10
CA GLN A 238 -0.81 19.97 1.66
C GLN A 238 -1.90 19.12 2.29
N ARG A 239 -2.64 19.66 3.28
CA ARG A 239 -3.74 18.95 3.92
C ARG A 239 -4.94 18.86 2.97
N ARG A 240 -5.71 17.80 3.12
CA ARG A 240 -6.97 17.58 2.42
C ARG A 240 -7.94 18.69 2.78
N ARG A 241 -8.29 19.49 1.78
CA ARG A 241 -9.26 20.57 1.92
C ARG A 241 -10.67 20.03 2.16
N PRO A 242 -11.48 20.70 3.00
CA PRO A 242 -12.92 20.48 3.06
C PRO A 242 -13.57 20.69 1.69
N LYS A 243 -14.75 20.12 1.48
CA LYS A 243 -15.54 20.39 0.26
C LYS A 243 -15.83 21.90 0.14
N TYR A 244 -15.88 22.39 -1.10
CA TYR A 244 -15.95 23.81 -1.49
C TYR A 244 -16.84 24.71 -0.60
N TYR A 245 -18.04 24.24 -0.24
CA TYR A 245 -18.95 24.98 0.64
C TYR A 245 -18.36 25.27 2.03
N TYR A 246 -17.72 24.25 2.64
CA TYR A 246 -17.09 24.38 3.95
C TYR A 246 -15.77 25.12 3.89
N TYR A 247 -15.12 25.19 2.72
CA TYR A 247 -13.87 25.91 2.55
C TYR A 247 -14.06 27.42 2.75
N TYR A 248 -15.10 28.03 2.18
CA TYR A 248 -15.35 29.46 2.34
C TYR A 248 -15.62 29.87 3.80
N GLU A 249 -16.46 29.12 4.51
CA GLU A 249 -16.75 29.36 5.92
C GLU A 249 -15.51 29.14 6.80
N TRP A 250 -14.72 28.12 6.48
CA TRP A 250 -13.45 27.84 7.16
C TRP A 250 -12.45 28.98 6.96
N MET A 251 -12.24 29.44 5.72
CA MET A 251 -11.32 30.53 5.40
C MET A 251 -11.79 31.87 5.96
N ARG A 252 -13.10 32.13 5.93
CA ARG A 252 -13.70 33.32 6.58
C ARG A 252 -13.40 33.33 8.08
N SER A 253 -13.54 32.19 8.75
CA SER A 253 -13.22 32.06 10.18
C SER A 253 -11.73 32.32 10.45
N ARG A 254 -10.83 31.78 9.62
CA ARG A 254 -9.38 32.01 9.75
C ARG A 254 -8.96 33.45 9.49
N ILE A 255 -9.56 34.11 8.49
CA ILE A 255 -9.35 35.54 8.25
C ILE A 255 -9.82 36.34 9.48
N ALA A 256 -10.99 36.02 10.04
CA ALA A 256 -11.52 36.70 11.22
C ALA A 256 -10.67 36.48 12.49
N GLU A 257 -10.10 35.28 12.68
CA GLU A 257 -9.15 35.02 13.77
C GLU A 257 -7.93 35.94 13.73
N ARG A 258 -7.48 36.30 12.52
CA ARG A 258 -6.30 37.14 12.32
C ARG A 258 -6.63 38.63 12.20
N PHE A 259 -7.79 38.96 11.63
CA PHE A 259 -8.28 40.31 11.39
C PHE A 259 -9.76 40.42 11.84
N PRO A 260 -10.02 40.54 13.15
CA PRO A 260 -11.38 40.49 13.69
C PRO A 260 -12.30 41.63 13.23
N ASP A 261 -11.72 42.80 12.92
CA ASP A 261 -12.45 44.01 12.53
C ASP A 261 -12.41 44.28 11.02
N LEU A 262 -12.13 43.25 10.21
CA LEU A 262 -11.98 43.42 8.78
C LEU A 262 -13.35 43.71 8.12
N PRO A 263 -13.49 44.76 7.28
CA PRO A 263 -14.74 45.05 6.61
C PRO A 263 -15.20 43.85 5.75
N PRO A 264 -16.50 43.52 5.71
CA PRO A 264 -17.02 42.37 4.96
C PRO A 264 -16.59 42.36 3.50
N ALA A 265 -16.57 43.52 2.84
CA ALA A 265 -16.13 43.65 1.45
C ALA A 265 -14.67 43.22 1.22
N VAL A 266 -13.78 43.46 2.19
CA VAL A 266 -12.37 43.05 2.11
C VAL A 266 -12.24 41.55 2.38
N THR A 267 -12.99 41.03 3.36
CA THR A 267 -13.06 39.60 3.62
C THR A 267 -13.56 38.83 2.41
N ASP A 268 -14.66 39.28 1.80
CA ASP A 268 -15.23 38.65 0.61
C ASP A 268 -14.25 38.75 -0.57
N LYS A 269 -13.54 39.87 -0.72
CA LYS A 269 -12.50 40.00 -1.75
C LYS A 269 -11.34 39.02 -1.54
N LEU A 270 -10.85 38.85 -0.31
CA LEU A 270 -9.83 37.84 0.01
C LEU A 270 -10.32 36.42 -0.34
N LEU A 271 -11.60 36.13 -0.09
CA LEU A 271 -12.21 34.85 -0.44
C LEU A 271 -12.32 34.63 -1.96
N THR A 272 -12.23 35.67 -2.79
CA THR A 272 -12.14 35.53 -4.26
C THR A 272 -10.74 35.20 -4.77
N THR A 273 -9.71 35.36 -3.93
CA THR A 273 -8.34 34.92 -4.25
C THR A 273 -8.30 33.40 -4.43
N ASP A 274 -7.42 32.92 -5.30
CA ASP A 274 -7.27 31.49 -5.55
C ASP A 274 -6.97 30.75 -4.23
N ALA A 275 -7.53 29.55 -4.06
CA ALA A 275 -7.50 28.84 -2.79
C ALA A 275 -6.05 28.57 -2.32
N ASP A 276 -5.17 28.21 -3.27
CA ASP A 276 -3.75 27.98 -3.01
C ASP A 276 -3.02 29.25 -2.57
N GLU A 277 -3.37 30.39 -3.17
CA GLU A 277 -2.75 31.68 -2.87
C GLU A 277 -3.25 32.23 -1.53
N LEU A 278 -4.54 32.10 -1.22
CA LEU A 278 -5.09 32.53 0.07
C LEU A 278 -4.55 31.68 1.23
N ASP A 279 -4.42 30.36 1.05
CA ASP A 279 -3.77 29.48 2.02
C ASP A 279 -2.32 29.91 2.26
N LEU A 280 -1.61 30.30 1.20
CA LEU A 280 -0.24 30.81 1.29
C LEU A 280 -0.18 32.13 2.06
N LEU A 281 -1.04 33.08 1.71
CA LEU A 281 -1.14 34.38 2.39
C LEU A 281 -1.40 34.20 3.88
N LEU A 282 -2.34 33.34 4.28
CA LEU A 282 -2.64 33.09 5.70
C LEU A 282 -1.49 32.42 6.46
N GLN A 283 -0.64 31.65 5.78
CA GLN A 283 0.59 31.08 6.38
C GLN A 283 1.65 32.15 6.64
N TYR A 284 1.68 33.24 5.86
CA TYR A 284 2.69 34.30 5.94
C TYR A 284 2.09 35.63 6.42
N PRO A 285 2.25 35.97 7.72
CA PRO A 285 1.72 37.19 8.34
C PRO A 285 1.90 38.46 7.50
N GLU A 286 3.12 38.67 7.02
CA GLU A 286 3.53 39.88 6.32
C GLU A 286 2.85 40.01 4.94
N ALA A 287 2.65 38.88 4.27
CA ALA A 287 2.04 38.84 2.95
C ALA A 287 0.54 39.15 3.02
N ILE A 288 -0.19 38.52 3.95
CA ILE A 288 -1.62 38.80 4.12
C ILE A 288 -1.87 40.21 4.66
N GLU A 289 -1.00 40.73 5.53
CA GLU A 289 -1.11 42.12 6.00
C GLU A 289 -0.88 43.14 4.87
N GLY A 290 0.06 42.87 3.96
CA GLY A 290 0.27 43.68 2.76
C GLY A 290 -0.98 43.71 1.89
N GLN A 291 -1.55 42.55 1.60
CA GLN A 291 -2.74 42.41 0.76
C GLN A 291 -3.97 43.08 1.39
N VAL A 292 -4.18 42.87 2.69
CA VAL A 292 -5.26 43.50 3.45
C VAL A 292 -5.15 45.02 3.42
N ARG A 293 -3.94 45.56 3.61
CA ARG A 293 -3.69 47.01 3.59
C ARG A 293 -4.01 47.61 2.22
N GLU A 294 -3.63 46.93 1.15
CA GLU A 294 -3.95 47.35 -0.21
C GLU A 294 -5.47 47.37 -0.45
N TYR A 295 -6.18 46.32 -0.06
CA TYR A 295 -7.64 46.28 -0.20
C TYR A 295 -8.36 47.32 0.64
N LEU A 296 -7.89 47.58 1.87
CA LEU A 296 -8.43 48.66 2.71
C LEU A 296 -8.22 50.03 2.06
N GLN A 297 -7.06 50.26 1.41
CA GLN A 297 -6.80 51.48 0.66
C GLN A 297 -7.75 51.62 -0.53
N VAL A 298 -7.90 50.57 -1.35
CA VAL A 298 -8.82 50.58 -2.50
C VAL A 298 -10.26 50.82 -2.05
N LEU A 299 -10.69 50.18 -0.95
CA LEU A 299 -12.01 50.39 -0.37
C LEU A 299 -12.23 51.85 0.05
N ALA A 300 -11.23 52.46 0.70
CA ALA A 300 -11.31 53.85 1.16
C ALA A 300 -11.32 54.86 0.00
N GLU A 301 -10.57 54.60 -1.08
CA GLU A 301 -10.43 55.52 -2.20
C GLU A 301 -11.55 55.40 -3.23
N LYS A 302 -12.02 54.18 -3.51
CA LYS A 302 -12.91 53.88 -4.66
C LYS A 302 -14.22 53.20 -4.28
N GLY A 303 -14.38 52.79 -3.03
CA GLY A 303 -15.60 52.14 -2.53
C GLY A 303 -15.68 50.64 -2.82
N ALA A 304 -16.72 50.00 -2.25
CA ALA A 304 -16.87 48.54 -2.24
C ALA A 304 -17.12 47.93 -3.64
N GLU A 305 -17.94 48.58 -4.46
CA GLU A 305 -18.26 48.10 -5.82
C GLU A 305 -17.01 48.01 -6.70
N TYR A 306 -16.07 48.95 -6.54
CA TYR A 306 -14.81 48.90 -7.28
C TYR A 306 -13.90 47.79 -6.75
N LEU A 307 -13.85 47.58 -5.43
CA LEU A 307 -13.03 46.53 -4.82
C LEU A 307 -13.39 45.13 -5.36
N GLU A 308 -14.66 44.86 -5.60
CA GLU A 308 -15.09 43.58 -6.20
C GLU A 308 -14.42 43.32 -7.55
N THR A 309 -14.34 44.36 -8.40
CA THR A 309 -13.74 44.28 -9.74
C THR A 309 -12.24 44.56 -9.79
N TYR A 310 -11.63 44.91 -8.65
CA TYR A 310 -10.19 45.18 -8.56
C TYR A 310 -9.39 43.91 -8.89
N GLU A 311 -8.42 44.03 -9.79
CA GLU A 311 -7.52 42.93 -10.12
C GLU A 311 -6.44 42.82 -9.06
N THR A 312 -6.51 41.77 -8.25
CA THR A 312 -5.54 41.49 -7.19
C THR A 312 -4.17 41.21 -7.80
N PRO A 313 -3.12 41.98 -7.45
CA PRO A 313 -1.76 41.61 -7.81
C PRO A 313 -1.42 40.25 -7.19
N ARG A 314 -1.11 39.26 -8.03
CA ARG A 314 -0.66 37.95 -7.54
C ARG A 314 0.76 38.06 -7.00
N LEU A 315 1.08 37.29 -5.96
CA LEU A 315 2.45 37.21 -5.46
C LEU A 315 3.40 36.75 -6.57
N SER A 316 4.41 37.57 -6.86
CA SER A 316 5.47 37.22 -7.79
C SER A 316 6.37 36.13 -7.19
N TRP A 317 7.07 35.38 -8.05
CA TRP A 317 7.94 34.29 -7.59
C TRP A 317 9.10 34.77 -6.70
N ASP A 318 9.55 36.01 -6.89
CA ASP A 318 10.58 36.63 -6.07
C ASP A 318 10.06 36.94 -4.65
N GLU A 319 8.79 37.35 -4.53
CA GLU A 319 8.12 37.55 -3.24
C GLU A 319 7.88 36.20 -2.54
N VAL A 320 7.42 35.18 -3.27
CA VAL A 320 7.27 33.81 -2.76
C VAL A 320 8.61 33.24 -2.26
N ARG A 321 9.72 33.51 -2.96
CA ARG A 321 11.06 33.14 -2.49
C ARG A 321 11.49 33.90 -1.25
N ALA A 322 11.20 35.20 -1.18
CA ALA A 322 11.52 36.03 -0.03
C ALA A 322 10.79 35.58 1.25
N LEU A 323 9.65 34.89 1.11
CA LEU A 323 8.91 34.26 2.21
C LEU A 323 9.54 32.97 2.76
N GLY A 324 10.67 32.49 2.19
CA GLY A 324 11.45 31.39 2.76
C GLY A 324 11.04 29.97 2.31
N LEU A 325 10.31 29.84 1.20
CA LEU A 325 9.80 28.55 0.69
C LEU A 325 10.86 27.57 0.15
N GLU A 326 12.13 27.95 0.07
CA GLU A 326 13.21 27.06 -0.38
C GLU A 326 13.39 25.82 0.50
N GLN A 327 13.03 25.87 1.78
CA GLN A 327 13.13 24.71 2.67
C GLN A 327 11.90 23.78 2.63
N ALA A 328 10.74 24.23 2.12
CA ALA A 328 9.51 23.44 2.05
C ALA A 328 9.29 22.75 0.69
N ALA A 329 9.89 23.26 -0.38
CA ALA A 329 9.67 22.79 -1.75
C ALA A 329 10.64 21.68 -2.23
N GLY A 330 11.50 21.16 -1.34
CA GLY A 330 12.48 20.10 -1.64
C GLY A 330 11.90 18.68 -1.73
N GLY A 331 10.60 18.49 -1.49
CA GLY A 331 9.91 17.22 -1.70
C GLY A 331 9.43 17.07 -3.14
N GLU A 332 9.47 15.86 -3.71
CA GLU A 332 9.10 15.47 -5.09
C GLU A 332 7.67 15.88 -5.55
N GLY A 333 6.89 16.59 -4.73
CA GLY A 333 5.63 17.25 -5.12
C GLY A 333 5.77 18.69 -5.64
N GLY A 334 6.96 19.30 -5.56
CA GLY A 334 7.19 20.70 -5.92
C GLY A 334 6.97 21.06 -7.39
N GLU A 335 6.92 20.09 -8.30
CA GLU A 335 6.62 20.35 -9.72
C GLU A 335 5.14 20.65 -10.00
N ASN A 336 4.22 20.15 -9.17
CA ASN A 336 2.80 20.44 -9.32
C ASN A 336 2.46 21.85 -8.85
N THR A 337 3.10 22.33 -7.78
CA THR A 337 3.04 23.75 -7.36
C THR A 337 3.74 24.66 -8.37
N ARG A 338 4.83 24.22 -9.01
CA ARG A 338 5.51 24.95 -10.10
C ARG A 338 4.62 25.14 -11.34
N ARG A 339 3.72 24.20 -11.66
CA ARG A 339 2.81 24.29 -12.82
C ARG A 339 1.47 24.96 -12.51
N ALA A 340 0.93 24.79 -11.30
CA ALA A 340 -0.35 25.40 -10.90
C ALA A 340 -0.25 26.93 -10.74
N LEU A 341 0.86 27.45 -10.23
CA LEU A 341 1.07 28.90 -10.01
C LEU A 341 1.32 29.70 -11.31
N VAL A 342 1.71 29.04 -12.41
CA VAL A 342 2.11 29.70 -13.67
C VAL A 342 1.15 29.42 -14.83
N GLY A 343 0.32 28.37 -14.75
CA GLY A 343 -0.40 27.82 -15.91
C GLY A 343 -1.87 28.21 -16.07
N GLY A 344 -2.29 29.41 -15.69
CA GLY A 344 -3.71 29.80 -15.68
C GLY A 344 -3.98 31.24 -16.09
N GLY A 345 -3.44 31.69 -17.23
CA GLY A 345 -3.74 33.03 -17.73
C GLY A 345 -3.51 33.14 -19.24
N GLY A 346 -4.61 33.26 -19.99
CA GLY A 346 -4.61 33.62 -21.40
C GLY A 346 -3.98 35.00 -21.62
N GLY A 347 -2.67 35.00 -21.77
CA GLY A 347 -1.84 36.20 -21.95
C GLY A 347 -0.46 35.85 -22.50
N GLY A 348 -0.43 35.13 -23.62
CA GLY A 348 0.65 35.15 -24.64
C GLY A 348 2.11 35.25 -24.19
N GLY A 349 2.56 34.45 -23.23
CA GLY A 349 3.99 34.25 -22.97
C GLY A 349 4.55 33.10 -23.81
N LEU A 350 4.90 33.35 -25.07
CA LEU A 350 5.48 32.32 -25.94
C LEU A 350 6.74 31.72 -25.30
N THR A 351 6.74 30.39 -25.18
CA THR A 351 7.91 29.60 -24.80
C THR A 351 9.03 29.77 -25.85
N ALA A 352 10.28 29.49 -25.46
CA ALA A 352 11.42 29.59 -26.37
C ALA A 352 11.28 28.70 -27.63
N GLY A 353 10.52 27.60 -27.54
CA GLY A 353 10.20 26.72 -28.68
C GLY A 353 9.16 27.30 -29.64
N GLU A 354 8.18 28.05 -29.13
CA GLU A 354 7.16 28.71 -29.96
C GLU A 354 7.72 29.95 -30.68
N ARG A 355 8.72 30.63 -30.10
CA ARG A 355 9.52 31.67 -30.81
C ARG A 355 10.31 31.11 -32.00
N ALA A 356 10.61 29.81 -32.00
CA ALA A 356 11.35 29.15 -33.07
C ALA A 356 10.45 28.64 -34.22
N GLY A 357 9.13 28.93 -34.18
CA GLY A 357 8.20 28.58 -35.26
C GLY A 357 7.71 27.13 -35.26
N ASN A 358 7.91 26.39 -34.17
CA ASN A 358 7.32 25.06 -34.03
C ASN A 358 5.84 25.18 -33.64
N PRO A 359 4.91 24.46 -34.30
CA PRO A 359 3.49 24.53 -33.97
C PRO A 359 3.24 23.98 -32.57
N ALA A 360 2.55 24.78 -31.74
CA ALA A 360 2.04 24.34 -30.45
C ALA A 360 1.04 23.20 -30.68
N GLN A 361 1.42 21.98 -30.30
CA GLN A 361 0.46 20.89 -30.20
C GLN A 361 -0.41 21.16 -28.99
N ALA A 362 -1.72 21.31 -29.21
CA ALA A 362 -2.70 21.24 -28.15
C ALA A 362 -2.69 19.80 -27.61
N GLU A 363 -1.85 19.55 -26.61
CA GLU A 363 -1.95 18.35 -25.79
C GLU A 363 -3.25 18.47 -25.00
N LEU A 364 -4.31 17.87 -25.55
CA LEU A 364 -5.40 17.34 -24.73
C LEU A 364 -4.72 16.59 -23.59
N ARG A 365 -4.96 17.01 -22.35
CA ARG A 365 -4.49 16.32 -21.14
C ARG A 365 -4.87 14.84 -21.26
N VAL A 366 -3.91 14.04 -21.69
CA VAL A 366 -3.95 12.60 -21.49
C VAL A 366 -3.71 12.42 -20.01
N ASP A 367 -4.57 11.63 -19.38
CA ASP A 367 -4.42 11.21 -17.99
C ASP A 367 -2.99 10.67 -17.82
N PRO A 368 -2.15 11.20 -16.90
CA PRO A 368 -0.77 10.74 -16.74
C PRO A 368 -0.70 9.25 -16.36
N ASP A 369 -1.77 8.68 -15.81
CA ASP A 369 -1.88 7.24 -15.61
C ASP A 369 -2.16 6.50 -16.93
N ALA A 370 -2.91 7.10 -17.87
CA ALA A 370 -3.11 6.53 -19.21
C ALA A 370 -1.84 6.57 -20.07
N GLU A 371 -1.00 7.61 -19.96
CA GLU A 371 0.32 7.62 -20.64
C GLU A 371 1.27 6.60 -20.04
N ARG A 372 1.24 6.39 -18.71
CA ARG A 372 2.04 5.37 -18.04
C ARG A 372 1.59 3.97 -18.45
N ASP A 373 0.28 3.74 -18.50
CA ASP A 373 -0.31 2.46 -18.92
C ASP A 373 -0.08 2.19 -20.42
N GLU A 374 -0.11 3.23 -21.26
CA GLU A 374 0.17 3.12 -22.69
C GLU A 374 1.66 2.92 -22.97
N ALA A 375 2.55 3.54 -22.19
CA ALA A 375 4.00 3.32 -22.24
C ALA A 375 4.38 1.92 -21.73
N GLU A 376 3.75 1.43 -20.65
CA GLU A 376 3.91 0.04 -20.19
C GLU A 376 3.37 -0.96 -21.20
N ALA A 377 2.21 -0.68 -21.81
CA ALA A 377 1.64 -1.52 -22.86
C ALA A 377 2.48 -1.51 -24.15
N ALA A 378 3.05 -0.36 -24.53
CA ALA A 378 3.95 -0.23 -25.67
C ALA A 378 5.28 -0.94 -25.42
N GLY A 379 5.86 -0.81 -24.22
CA GLY A 379 7.04 -1.56 -23.80
C GLY A 379 6.80 -3.07 -23.78
N ALA A 380 5.63 -3.53 -23.31
CA ALA A 380 5.24 -4.94 -23.35
C ALA A 380 5.04 -5.45 -24.78
N ARG A 381 4.46 -4.64 -25.68
CA ARG A 381 4.31 -4.98 -27.10
C ARG A 381 5.63 -5.04 -27.85
N GLU A 382 6.57 -4.14 -27.53
CA GLU A 382 7.90 -4.12 -28.12
C GLU A 382 8.76 -5.29 -27.61
N LEU A 383 8.68 -5.64 -26.33
CA LEU A 383 9.29 -6.86 -25.78
C LEU A 383 8.70 -8.13 -26.41
N LEU A 384 7.38 -8.16 -26.66
CA LEU A 384 6.73 -9.28 -27.34
C LEU A 384 7.20 -9.36 -28.81
N ARG A 385 7.32 -8.23 -29.50
CA ARG A 385 7.83 -8.14 -30.88
C ARG A 385 9.30 -8.57 -30.99
N GLN A 386 10.14 -8.18 -30.03
CA GLN A 386 11.54 -8.58 -29.95
C GLN A 386 11.70 -10.07 -29.60
N SER A 387 10.79 -10.62 -28.77
CA SER A 387 10.77 -12.06 -28.45
C SER A 387 10.32 -12.95 -29.62
N LEU A 388 9.59 -12.39 -30.59
CA LEU A 388 9.06 -13.12 -31.73
C LEU A 388 9.92 -12.99 -33.00
N GLY A 389 10.90 -12.08 -33.03
CA GLY A 389 11.84 -11.90 -34.13
C GLY A 389 11.21 -11.50 -35.48
N PRO A 390 11.95 -10.84 -36.39
CA PRO A 390 11.42 -10.52 -37.71
C PRO A 390 11.57 -11.75 -38.62
N GLY A 391 10.62 -12.70 -38.56
CA GLY A 391 10.65 -13.86 -39.46
C GLY A 391 9.63 -14.99 -39.26
N GLY A 392 8.67 -14.88 -38.36
CA GLY A 392 7.79 -16.00 -37.99
C GLY A 392 6.50 -16.17 -38.80
N ALA A 393 6.50 -16.00 -40.12
CA ALA A 393 5.41 -16.45 -40.98
C ALA A 393 5.92 -17.58 -41.89
N GLY A 394 5.59 -18.83 -41.56
CA GLY A 394 6.05 -19.96 -42.37
C GLY A 394 5.68 -21.35 -41.85
N ASN A 395 4.51 -21.80 -42.27
CA ASN A 395 4.06 -23.19 -42.30
C ASN A 395 5.12 -24.13 -42.97
N LYS A 396 5.48 -25.28 -42.37
CA LYS A 396 5.70 -26.61 -43.03
C LYS A 396 6.56 -27.60 -42.22
N LEU A 397 5.99 -28.81 -42.08
CA LEU A 397 6.56 -30.16 -42.31
C LEU A 397 7.90 -30.57 -41.65
N LEU A 398 7.80 -31.61 -40.81
CA LEU A 398 8.64 -32.84 -40.70
C LEU A 398 7.98 -33.66 -39.57
N ARG A 399 7.21 -34.75 -39.74
CA ARG A 399 7.35 -36.03 -40.46
C ARG A 399 8.70 -36.74 -40.27
N GLY A 400 8.64 -37.85 -39.51
CA GLY A 400 9.62 -38.93 -39.40
C GLY A 400 10.22 -39.01 -37.98
N GLY A 401 10.18 -40.12 -37.23
CA GLY A 401 9.78 -41.50 -37.49
C GLY A 401 10.49 -42.42 -36.47
N GLY A 402 9.88 -43.56 -36.15
CA GLY A 402 10.47 -44.68 -35.37
C GLY A 402 10.07 -44.69 -33.89
N GLU A 403 9.12 -45.50 -33.41
CA GLU A 403 9.05 -46.97 -33.30
C GLU A 403 9.23 -47.40 -31.83
N ALA A 404 8.14 -47.80 -31.18
CA ALA A 404 8.08 -48.91 -30.23
C ALA A 404 6.62 -49.16 -29.78
N THR A 405 6.04 -50.27 -30.30
CA THR A 405 5.21 -51.29 -29.62
C THR A 405 4.62 -50.92 -28.24
N GLY A 406 3.34 -51.11 -27.90
CA GLY A 406 2.24 -51.89 -28.46
C GLY A 406 1.21 -52.18 -27.34
N GLY A 407 -0.06 -52.40 -27.70
CA GLY A 407 -1.16 -52.84 -26.82
C GLY A 407 -1.91 -51.68 -26.16
N GLY A 408 -3.22 -51.47 -26.33
CA GLY A 408 -4.32 -52.35 -26.68
C GLY A 408 -5.44 -52.03 -25.67
N GLY A 409 -6.57 -51.48 -26.13
CA GLY A 409 -7.67 -51.11 -25.23
C GLY A 409 -8.72 -50.25 -25.92
N GLU A 410 -9.68 -50.94 -26.52
CA GLU A 410 -10.92 -50.41 -27.10
C GLU A 410 -11.78 -49.68 -26.05
N GLY A 411 -12.50 -48.65 -26.47
CA GLY A 411 -13.39 -47.87 -25.58
C GLY A 411 -14.06 -46.70 -26.28
N GLU A 412 -14.90 -47.02 -27.26
CA GLU A 412 -15.78 -46.14 -28.01
C GLU A 412 -16.82 -45.45 -27.09
N GLY A 413 -17.02 -44.13 -27.24
CA GLY A 413 -17.95 -43.39 -26.38
C GLY A 413 -18.09 -41.91 -26.76
N ALA A 414 -18.66 -41.66 -27.94
CA ALA A 414 -18.95 -40.35 -28.48
C ALA A 414 -19.92 -39.52 -27.60
N ARG A 415 -19.57 -38.25 -27.30
CA ARG A 415 -20.55 -37.16 -27.15
C ARG A 415 -19.98 -35.83 -27.67
N ARG A 416 -20.51 -35.40 -28.83
CA ARG A 416 -20.48 -34.02 -29.33
C ARG A 416 -21.37 -33.16 -28.43
N SER A 417 -20.91 -31.95 -28.10
CA SER A 417 -21.79 -30.81 -27.84
C SER A 417 -20.99 -29.53 -28.05
N GLY A 418 -21.35 -28.78 -29.09
CA GLY A 418 -20.83 -27.45 -29.36
C GLY A 418 -21.57 -26.38 -28.55
N ARG A 419 -20.90 -25.26 -28.27
CA ARG A 419 -21.50 -23.97 -27.89
C ARG A 419 -20.55 -22.90 -28.41
N GLN A 420 -20.82 -22.30 -29.57
CA GLN A 420 -21.61 -21.07 -29.76
C GLN A 420 -21.19 -19.91 -28.84
N ARG A 421 -20.47 -18.97 -29.46
CA ARG A 421 -20.40 -17.54 -29.12
C ARG A 421 -21.80 -16.93 -29.22
N ALA A 422 -22.16 -16.10 -28.26
CA ALA A 422 -23.10 -15.00 -28.47
C ALA A 422 -22.64 -13.78 -27.65
N ILE A 423 -22.53 -12.66 -28.36
CA ILE A 423 -22.37 -11.28 -27.91
C ILE A 423 -23.79 -10.68 -27.79
N LEU A 424 -23.91 -9.54 -27.10
CA LEU A 424 -25.10 -8.69 -26.80
C LEU A 424 -25.72 -9.06 -25.43
N GLY A 425 -25.94 -8.15 -24.48
CA GLY A 425 -26.21 -6.71 -24.52
C GLY A 425 -27.57 -6.49 -23.85
N GLY A 426 -27.67 -5.58 -22.87
CA GLY A 426 -28.97 -5.21 -22.28
C GLY A 426 -28.88 -4.79 -20.81
N GLY A 427 -29.28 -3.55 -20.54
CA GLY A 427 -29.35 -2.94 -19.21
C GLY A 427 -30.64 -3.25 -18.45
N GLY A 428 -30.72 -2.69 -17.24
CA GLY A 428 -31.86 -2.75 -16.31
C GLY A 428 -31.35 -2.45 -14.90
N VAL A 429 -31.26 -1.18 -14.49
CA VAL A 429 -32.28 -0.44 -13.72
C VAL A 429 -33.10 -1.35 -12.80
N VAL A 430 -32.78 -1.31 -11.50
CA VAL A 430 -33.66 -1.82 -10.43
C VAL A 430 -33.94 -0.64 -9.51
N GLY A 431 -35.22 -0.29 -9.46
CA GLY A 431 -35.77 0.77 -8.63
C GLY A 431 -35.78 0.40 -7.15
N VAL A 432 -35.62 1.43 -6.34
CA VAL A 432 -35.87 1.45 -4.91
C VAL A 432 -37.37 1.61 -4.72
N VAL A 433 -38.01 0.63 -4.08
CA VAL A 433 -39.36 0.76 -3.51
C VAL A 433 -39.16 1.00 -2.02
N GLY A 434 -39.59 2.16 -1.56
CA GLY A 434 -39.80 2.45 -0.15
C GLY A 434 -41.19 1.98 0.27
N ASP A 435 -41.32 1.60 1.52
CA ASP A 435 -42.57 1.62 2.25
C ASP A 435 -42.28 2.35 3.57
N ASP A 436 -42.86 3.54 3.65
CA ASP A 436 -43.06 4.33 4.85
C ASP A 436 -44.24 3.70 5.62
N GLU A 437 -44.04 3.34 6.88
CA GLU A 437 -45.14 3.17 7.83
C GLU A 437 -45.00 4.25 8.91
N GLU A 438 -45.90 5.22 8.80
CA GLU A 438 -46.29 6.18 9.82
C GLU A 438 -46.95 5.42 10.98
N GLU A 439 -46.52 5.67 12.22
CA GLU A 439 -47.39 5.50 13.39
C GLU A 439 -47.37 6.79 14.20
N GLU A 440 -48.55 7.42 14.23
CA GLU A 440 -48.91 8.59 15.02
C GLU A 440 -48.95 8.30 16.53
N GLU A 441 -48.54 9.34 17.25
CA GLU A 441 -49.00 9.84 18.55
C GLU A 441 -49.83 8.95 19.48
N ASP A 442 -49.40 8.92 20.76
CA ASP A 442 -50.32 9.16 21.87
C ASP A 442 -49.60 9.95 22.98
N LEU A 443 -50.16 11.14 23.25
CA LEU A 443 -49.89 12.00 24.39
C LEU A 443 -50.86 11.63 25.52
N ASP A 444 -50.31 11.39 26.72
CA ASP A 444 -50.89 11.63 28.06
C ASP A 444 -49.82 11.06 29.04
N GLY A 445 -49.40 11.66 30.15
CA GLY A 445 -49.87 12.74 30.98
C GLY A 445 -49.33 12.44 32.40
N VAL A 446 -48.84 13.49 33.09
CA VAL A 446 -48.81 13.63 34.57
C VAL A 446 -47.94 12.65 35.39
N ASP A 447 -46.83 13.14 35.95
CA ASP A 447 -46.74 13.63 37.35
C ASP A 447 -45.52 14.56 37.53
#